data_AF-A0A954F1J7-F1
#
_entry.id   AF-A0A954F1J7-F1
#
_cell.length_a   1.000
_cell.length_b   1.000
_cell.length_c   1.000
_cell.angle_alpha   90.00
_cell.angle_beta   90.00
_cell.angle_gamma   90.00
#
_symmetry.space_group_name_H-M   'P 1'
#
loop_
_entity.id
_entity.type
_entity.pdbx_description
1 polymer ?
#
loop_
_entity_poly.entity_id
_entity_poly.type
_entity_poly.pdbx_seq_one_letter_code
_entity_poly.pdbx_strand_id
1 'polypeptide(L)' 'MPGAKNVLRKPLQPCSMDPVTGWFRNGCCDTGPGDLGLHVICCEVTEEFLTFSKQAGNDLSTPVPEFQFPGLKPGDRWCV' A
#
# COMPACT_ATOMS: atom_id res chain seq x y z
N MET A 1 -16.69 15.19 -4.27
CA MET A 1 -16.54 14.60 -2.91
C MET A 1 -15.38 15.29 -2.24
N PRO A 2 -15.43 15.67 -0.95
CA PRO A 2 -14.23 16.16 -0.27
C PRO A 2 -13.17 15.05 -0.32
N GLY A 3 -11.95 15.41 -0.72
CA GLY A 3 -10.84 14.45 -0.85
C GLY A 3 -10.57 13.72 0.46
N ALA A 4 -10.00 12.51 0.37
CA ALA A 4 -9.62 11.71 1.53
C ALA A 4 -8.74 12.51 2.49
N LYS A 5 -8.84 12.21 3.79
CA LYS A 5 -8.09 12.89 4.85
C LYS A 5 -7.15 11.91 5.53
N ASN A 6 -5.98 12.39 5.92
CA ASN A 6 -5.08 11.62 6.77
C ASN A 6 -5.56 11.60 8.23
N VAL A 7 -4.86 10.85 9.08
CA VAL A 7 -5.16 10.69 10.52
C VAL A 7 -5.14 12.02 11.30
N LEU A 8 -4.51 13.06 10.77
CA LEU A 8 -4.46 14.42 11.34
C LEU A 8 -5.60 15.32 10.82
N ARG A 9 -6.58 14.75 10.10
CA ARG A 9 -7.70 15.43 9.45
C ARG A 9 -7.29 16.45 8.37
N LYS A 10 -6.06 16.37 7.87
CA LYS A 10 -5.55 17.16 6.73
C LYS A 10 -5.79 16.41 5.42
N PRO A 11 -5.66 17.07 4.25
CA PRO A 11 -5.71 16.36 2.96
C PRO A 11 -4.74 15.17 2.95
N LEU A 12 -5.19 14.02 2.43
CA LEU A 12 -4.35 12.85 2.26
C LEU A 12 -3.24 13.15 1.24
N GLN A 13 -2.02 12.74 1.56
CA GLN A 13 -0.85 12.90 0.70
C GLN A 13 -0.52 11.57 0.01
N PRO A 14 0.16 11.59 -1.14
CA PRO A 14 0.67 10.38 -1.77
C PRO A 14 1.58 9.60 -0.81
N CYS A 15 1.38 8.29 -0.74
CA CYS A 15 2.24 7.35 -0.04
C CYS A 15 3.47 7.01 -0.89
N SER A 16 3.28 6.56 -2.13
CA SER A 16 4.35 6.24 -3.07
C SER A 16 3.90 6.34 -4.53
N MET A 17 4.81 6.80 -5.40
CA MET A 17 4.62 6.85 -6.86
C MET A 17 5.61 5.96 -7.61
N ASP A 18 6.61 5.40 -6.91
CA ASP A 18 7.58 4.46 -7.46
C ASP A 18 8.10 3.57 -6.30
N PRO A 19 7.57 2.35 -6.15
CA PRO A 19 6.46 1.76 -6.93
C PRO A 19 5.12 2.47 -6.66
N VAL A 20 4.23 2.53 -7.68
CA VAL A 20 2.88 3.10 -7.53
C VAL A 20 2.05 2.20 -6.61
N THR A 21 1.56 2.78 -5.51
CA THR A 21 0.77 2.08 -4.50
C THR A 21 -0.71 2.49 -4.50
N GLY A 22 -1.46 2.06 -3.49
CA GLY A 22 -2.88 2.32 -3.30
C GLY A 22 -3.75 1.28 -3.99
N TRP A 23 -4.93 1.01 -3.42
CA TRP A 23 -5.92 0.11 -4.01
C TRP A 23 -6.28 0.54 -5.44
N PHE A 24 -6.50 1.84 -5.64
CA PHE A 24 -6.82 2.42 -6.96
C PHE A 24 -5.59 2.65 -7.85
N ARG A 25 -4.38 2.27 -7.41
CA ARG A 25 -3.10 2.54 -8.10
C ARG A 25 -2.90 4.01 -8.47
N ASN A 26 -3.27 4.91 -7.55
CA ASN A 26 -3.13 6.36 -7.67
C ASN A 26 -2.02 6.92 -6.75
N GLY A 27 -1.29 6.05 -6.06
CA GLY A 27 -0.23 6.39 -5.11
C GLY A 27 -0.71 6.82 -3.72
N CYS A 28 -2.01 6.82 -3.44
CA CYS A 28 -2.59 7.21 -2.15
C CYS A 28 -3.23 6.00 -1.43
N CYS A 29 -3.29 6.05 -0.10
CA CYS A 29 -3.97 5.04 0.71
C CYS A 29 -5.44 5.42 0.97
N ASP A 30 -6.11 5.93 -0.07
CA ASP A 30 -7.55 6.09 -0.06
C ASP A 30 -8.25 4.78 -0.41
N THR A 31 -9.45 4.61 0.14
CA THR A 31 -10.21 3.36 0.06
C THR A 31 -11.63 3.61 -0.42
N GLY A 32 -12.37 2.55 -0.73
CA GLY A 32 -13.75 2.62 -1.16
C GLY A 32 -14.44 1.25 -1.05
N PRO A 33 -15.71 1.13 -1.49
CA PRO A 33 -16.51 -0.08 -1.27
C PRO A 33 -15.93 -1.39 -1.83
N GLY A 34 -15.05 -1.31 -2.84
CA GLY A 34 -14.41 -2.49 -3.43
C GLY A 34 -13.12 -2.93 -2.73
N ASP A 35 -12.55 -2.09 -1.86
CA ASP A 35 -11.34 -2.40 -1.12
C ASP A 35 -11.68 -3.07 0.22
N LEU A 36 -11.96 -4.37 0.15
CA LEU A 36 -12.31 -5.16 1.33
C LEU A 36 -11.13 -5.35 2.30
N GLY A 37 -9.89 -5.18 1.80
CA GLY A 37 -8.67 -5.27 2.60
C GLY A 37 -8.37 -4.00 3.40
N LEU A 38 -9.00 -2.87 3.05
CA LEU A 38 -8.81 -1.55 3.65
C LEU A 38 -7.34 -1.13 3.65
N HIS A 39 -6.77 -0.96 2.46
CA HIS A 39 -5.38 -0.54 2.26
C HIS A 39 -5.18 0.95 2.58
N VAL A 40 -5.36 1.34 3.85
CA VAL A 40 -5.43 2.73 4.33
C VAL A 40 -4.20 3.17 5.11
N ILE A 41 -3.24 2.28 5.36
CA ILE A 41 -2.03 2.57 6.13
C ILE A 41 -0.84 2.67 5.19
N CYS A 42 -0.26 3.87 5.04
CA CYS A 42 1.02 4.03 4.38
C CYS A 42 2.15 3.59 5.33
N CYS A 43 2.86 2.52 4.98
CA CYS A 43 4.05 2.07 5.71
C CYS A 43 5.29 2.05 4.81
N GLU A 44 6.45 2.32 5.39
CA GLU A 44 7.74 1.94 4.80
C GLU A 44 8.03 0.51 5.26
N VAL A 45 8.13 -0.43 4.32
CA VAL A 45 8.29 -1.85 4.65
C VAL A 45 9.74 -2.17 5.00
N THR A 46 9.93 -3.11 5.92
CA THR A 46 11.24 -3.64 6.29
C THR A 46 11.36 -5.11 5.91
N GLU A 47 12.59 -5.64 5.91
CA GLU A 47 12.83 -7.07 5.64
C GLU A 47 12.07 -7.97 6.63
N GLU A 48 12.04 -7.57 7.90
CA GLU A 48 11.33 -8.30 8.97
C GLU A 48 9.82 -8.30 8.71
N PHE A 49 9.26 -7.16 8.30
CA PHE A 49 7.84 -7.07 7.98
C PHE A 49 7.48 -7.91 6.76
N LEU A 50 8.29 -7.87 5.69
CA LEU A 50 8.05 -8.67 4.48
C LEU A 50 8.12 -10.17 4.80
N THR A 51 9.09 -10.59 5.60
CA THR A 51 9.22 -11.98 6.07
C THR A 51 8.00 -12.41 6.89
N PHE A 52 7.61 -11.60 7.88
CA PHE A 52 6.44 -11.86 8.71
C PHE A 52 5.16 -11.94 7.88
N SER A 53 4.93 -10.95 7.01
CA SER A 53 3.72 -10.83 6.19
C SER A 53 3.58 -12.06 5.28
N LYS A 54 4.66 -12.50 4.64
CA LYS A 54 4.69 -13.72 3.83
C LYS A 54 4.35 -14.98 4.64
N GLN A 55 4.91 -15.13 5.84
CA GLN A 55 4.60 -16.25 6.74
C GLN A 55 3.14 -16.22 7.23
N ALA A 56 2.55 -15.03 7.36
CA ALA A 56 1.15 -14.84 7.70
C ALA A 56 0.19 -15.03 6.50
N GLY A 57 0.70 -15.39 5.31
CA GLY A 57 -0.09 -15.62 4.10
C GLY A 57 -0.31 -14.39 3.22
N ASN A 58 0.34 -13.27 3.53
CA ASN A 58 0.30 -12.04 2.74
C ASN A 58 1.68 -11.75 2.12
N ASP A 59 2.00 -12.45 1.03
CA ASP A 59 3.28 -12.28 0.35
C ASP A 59 3.34 -10.97 -0.45
N LEU A 60 4.00 -9.97 0.13
CA LEU A 60 4.25 -8.67 -0.50
C LEU A 60 5.61 -8.60 -1.22
N SER A 61 6.38 -9.69 -1.24
CA SER A 61 7.75 -9.73 -1.80
C SER A 61 7.81 -10.30 -3.20
N THR A 62 6.94 -11.27 -3.52
CA THR A 62 6.92 -11.92 -4.83
C THR A 62 6.24 -11.03 -5.87
N PRO A 63 6.88 -10.69 -7.01
CA PRO A 63 6.23 -9.94 -8.08
C PRO A 63 5.04 -10.70 -8.67
N VAL A 64 3.96 -9.99 -8.97
CA VAL A 64 2.79 -10.53 -9.69
C VAL A 64 2.45 -9.59 -10.86
N PRO A 65 3.09 -9.78 -12.04
CA PRO A 65 2.97 -8.88 -13.19
C PRO A 65 1.52 -8.70 -13.68
N GLU A 66 0.69 -9.74 -13.56
CA GLU A 66 -0.73 -9.73 -13.96
C GLU A 66 -1.55 -8.71 -13.19
N PHE A 67 -1.14 -8.38 -11.96
CA PHE A 67 -1.76 -7.36 -11.11
C PHE A 67 -0.95 -6.06 -11.02
N GLN A 68 0.03 -5.89 -11.92
CA GLN A 68 0.96 -4.77 -11.91
C GLN A 68 1.63 -4.58 -10.53
N PHE A 69 1.91 -5.69 -9.85
CA PHE A 69 2.55 -5.68 -8.55
C PHE A 69 4.03 -6.06 -8.70
N PRO A 70 4.97 -5.15 -8.44
CA PRO A 70 6.39 -5.38 -8.71
C PRO A 70 7.07 -6.29 -7.67
N GLY A 71 6.42 -6.58 -6.55
CA GLY A 71 7.07 -7.13 -5.36
C GLY A 71 7.85 -6.04 -4.62
N LEU A 72 7.67 -5.95 -3.31
CA LEU A 72 8.27 -4.90 -2.49
C LEU A 72 9.65 -5.31 -1.98
N LYS A 73 10.47 -4.29 -1.73
CA LYS A 73 11.78 -4.39 -1.09
C LYS A 73 11.82 -3.52 0.17
N PRO A 74 12.74 -3.79 1.12
CA PRO A 74 12.93 -2.92 2.27
C PRO A 74 13.16 -1.46 1.84
N GLY A 75 12.45 -0.52 2.48
CA GLY A 75 12.45 0.90 2.14
C GLY A 75 11.35 1.34 1.17
N ASP A 76 10.66 0.42 0.49
CA ASP A 76 9.50 0.77 -0.32
C ASP A 76 8.36 1.25 0.56
N ARG A 77 7.61 2.25 0.09
CA ARG A 77 6.37 2.69 0.73
C ARG A 77 5.17 2.06 0.05
N TRP A 78 4.29 1.46 0.84
CA TRP A 78 3.11 0.76 0.35
C TRP A 78 1.90 0.99 1.26
N CYS A 79 0.71 1.00 0.65
CA CYS A 79 -0.55 1.01 1.37
C CYS A 79 -0.91 -0.43 1.77
N VAL A 80 -0.89 -0.70 3.05
CA VAL A 80 -1.33 -1.95 3.67
C VAL A 80 -2.66 -1.79 4.39
#